data_AF-A0A7F5R0F7-F1
#
_entry.id   AF-A0A7F5R0F7-F1
#
_cell.length_a   1.000
_cell.length_b   1.000
_cell.length_c   1.000
_cell.angle_alpha   90.00
_cell.angle_beta   90.00
_cell.angle_gamma   90.00
#
_symmetry.space_group_name_H-M   'P 1'
#
loop_
_entity.id
_entity.type
_entity.pdbx_description
1 polymer ?
#
loop_
_entity_poly.entity_id
_entity_poly.type
_entity_poly.pdbx_seq_one_letter_code
_entity_poly.pdbx_strand_id
1 'polypeptide(L)'
;MYKANVSFICAIAAFILFIDHQKTIGAVAVERVKRADGEKYTTKYDNIDIDRILTNERLFKNYKNCILDKGKCTPDGQELKSKFI
;
A
#
# COMPACT_ATOMS: atom_id res chain seq x y z
N MET A 1 -0.09 -48.68 -29.26
CA MET A 1 0.71 -47.96 -30.27
C MET A 1 0.01 -46.64 -30.59
N TYR A 2 0.34 -45.54 -29.89
CA TYR A 2 -0.23 -44.23 -30.18
C TYR A 2 0.52 -43.63 -31.36
N LYS A 3 -0.09 -43.64 -32.55
CA LYS A 3 0.47 -43.00 -33.74
C LYS A 3 0.19 -41.50 -33.67
N ALA A 4 0.88 -40.82 -32.76
CA ALA A 4 0.89 -39.37 -32.69
C ALA A 4 1.58 -38.82 -33.94
N ASN A 5 0.84 -38.11 -34.79
CA ASN A 5 1.44 -37.47 -35.95
C ASN A 5 2.45 -36.42 -35.48
N VAL A 6 3.68 -36.50 -36.00
CA VAL A 6 4.83 -35.64 -35.64
C VAL A 6 4.45 -34.15 -35.60
N SER A 7 3.56 -33.70 -36.50
CA SER A 7 3.03 -32.34 -36.53
C SER A 7 2.28 -31.94 -35.24
N PHE A 8 1.50 -32.85 -34.66
CA PHE A 8 0.74 -32.63 -33.43
C PHE A 8 1.66 -32.61 -32.19
N ILE A 9 2.69 -33.45 -32.17
CA ILE A 9 3.72 -33.44 -31.11
C ILE A 9 4.50 -32.12 -31.14
N CYS A 10 4.91 -31.66 -32.33
CA CYS A 10 5.63 -30.40 -32.48
C CYS A 10 4.78 -29.19 -32.07
N ALA A 11 3.47 -29.19 -32.37
CA ALA A 11 2.57 -28.11 -31.95
C ALA A 11 2.38 -28.06 -30.43
N ILE A 12 2.21 -29.22 -29.77
CA ILE A 12 2.08 -29.32 -28.32
C ILE A 12 3.41 -28.95 -27.64
N ALA A 13 4.55 -29.42 -28.15
CA ALA A 13 5.87 -29.05 -27.65
C ALA A 13 6.16 -27.56 -27.81
N ALA A 14 5.79 -26.95 -28.94
CA ALA A 14 5.91 -25.51 -29.15
C ALA A 14 5.03 -24.73 -28.17
N PHE A 15 3.81 -25.19 -27.89
CA PHE A 15 2.90 -24.55 -26.93
C PHE A 15 3.43 -24.65 -25.48
N ILE A 16 3.98 -25.81 -25.09
CA ILE A 16 4.61 -26.02 -23.78
C ILE A 16 5.86 -25.14 -23.62
N LEU A 17 6.71 -25.08 -24.65
CA LEU A 17 7.91 -24.23 -24.66
C LEU A 17 7.59 -22.73 -24.70
N PHE A 18 6.43 -22.32 -25.27
CA PHE A 18 5.96 -20.93 -25.26
C PHE A 18 5.46 -20.48 -23.88
N ILE A 19 4.88 -21.41 -23.09
CA ILE A 19 4.44 -21.14 -21.71
C ILE A 19 5.62 -20.93 -20.75
N ASP A 20 6.77 -21.57 -21.00
CA ASP A 20 7.98 -21.42 -20.17
C ASP A 20 8.61 -20.01 -20.25
N HIS A 21 8.35 -19.22 -21.30
CA HIS A 21 8.89 -17.86 -21.42
C HIS A 21 8.22 -16.84 -20.46
N GLN A 22 7.06 -17.16 -19.87
CA GLN A 22 6.43 -16.34 -18.82
C GLN A 22 6.85 -16.76 -17.40
N LYS A 23 7.53 -17.90 -17.23
CA LYS A 23 7.85 -18.46 -15.90
C LYS A 23 9.15 -17.92 -15.28
N THR A 24 9.93 -17.14 -16.03
CA THR A 24 11.17 -16.51 -15.54
C THR A 24 10.97 -15.22 -14.74
N ILE A 25 9.74 -14.68 -14.65
CA ILE A 25 9.43 -13.49 -13.84
C ILE A 25 9.13 -13.85 -12.36
N GLY A 26 8.83 -15.11 -12.05
CA GLY A 26 8.38 -15.54 -10.71
C GLY A 26 9.46 -15.94 -9.70
N ALA A 27 10.75 -15.95 -10.07
CA ALA A 27 11.83 -16.49 -9.24
C ALA A 27 12.85 -15.44 -8.73
N VAL A 28 12.48 -14.15 -8.70
CA VAL A 28 13.26 -13.17 -7.94
C VAL A 28 12.99 -13.41 -6.46
N ALA A 29 13.95 -14.03 -5.78
CA ALA A 29 13.96 -14.13 -4.32
C ALA A 29 13.95 -12.71 -3.74
N VAL A 30 12.79 -12.28 -3.19
CA VAL A 30 12.70 -11.05 -2.41
C VAL A 30 13.39 -11.33 -1.08
N GLU A 31 14.67 -10.98 -0.99
CA GLU A 31 15.39 -10.98 0.27
C GLU A 31 14.67 -10.05 1.25
N ARG A 32 14.25 -10.58 2.41
CA ARG A 32 13.55 -9.83 3.45
C ARG A 32 14.53 -8.81 4.04
N VAL A 33 14.54 -7.59 3.51
CA VAL A 33 15.17 -6.45 4.16
C VAL A 33 14.49 -6.27 5.52
N LYS A 34 15.15 -6.73 6.60
CA LYS A 34 14.82 -6.33 7.96
C LYS A 34 15.13 -4.84 8.04
N ARG A 35 14.12 -4.02 7.77
CA ARG A 35 14.17 -2.60 8.12
C ARG A 35 14.43 -2.54 9.61
N ALA A 36 15.50 -1.86 10.02
CA ALA A 36 15.58 -1.36 11.38
C ALA A 36 14.26 -0.63 11.59
N ASP A 37 13.47 -1.06 12.58
CA ASP A 37 12.24 -0.39 12.96
C ASP A 37 12.67 0.97 13.54
N GLY A 38 13.02 1.90 12.64
CA GLY A 38 13.14 3.30 12.95
C GLY A 38 11.85 3.72 13.62
N GLU A 39 11.98 4.48 14.69
CA GLU A 39 10.90 4.86 15.60
C GLU A 39 9.59 5.06 14.86
N LYS A 40 8.70 4.06 14.91
CA LYS A 40 7.41 4.13 14.25
C LYS A 40 6.57 5.13 15.04
N TYR A 41 5.93 6.05 14.33
CA TYR A 41 4.95 6.94 14.93
C TYR A 41 3.83 6.12 15.60
N THR A 42 3.22 6.70 16.63
CA THR A 42 2.18 6.01 17.42
C THR A 42 0.96 5.75 16.55
N THR A 43 0.38 4.55 16.64
CA THR A 43 -0.82 4.16 15.88
C THR A 43 -2.13 4.60 16.53
N LYS A 44 -2.04 5.38 17.63
CA LYS A 44 -3.18 5.72 18.47
C LYS A 44 -4.26 6.51 17.72
N TYR A 45 -3.87 7.25 16.67
CA TYR A 45 -4.75 8.13 15.90
C TYR A 45 -4.88 7.74 14.42
N ASP A 46 -4.49 6.51 14.05
CA ASP A 46 -4.58 6.02 12.66
C ASP A 46 -6.03 5.79 12.20
N ASN A 47 -6.96 5.64 13.15
CA ASN A 47 -8.37 5.36 12.88
C ASN A 47 -9.25 6.61 12.78
N ILE A 48 -8.66 7.79 12.64
CA ILE A 48 -9.43 9.02 12.44
C ILE A 48 -9.96 9.05 11.00
N ASP A 49 -11.27 9.24 10.87
CA ASP A 49 -11.94 9.44 9.59
C ASP A 49 -11.64 10.84 9.03
N ILE A 50 -10.60 10.94 8.20
CA ILE A 50 -10.16 12.19 7.58
C ILE A 50 -11.22 12.72 6.61
N ASP A 51 -11.87 11.84 5.86
CA ASP A 51 -12.85 12.22 4.85
C ASP A 51 -14.06 12.92 5.48
N ARG A 52 -14.52 12.41 6.62
CA ARG A 52 -15.57 13.06 7.41
C ARG A 52 -15.14 14.41 7.96
N ILE A 53 -13.88 14.57 8.37
CA ILE A 53 -13.37 15.85 8.87
C ILE A 53 -13.30 16.89 7.75
N LEU A 54 -12.81 16.50 6.57
CA LEU A 54 -12.68 17.39 5.41
C LEU A 54 -14.03 17.76 4.80
N THR A 55 -14.99 16.83 4.81
CA THR A 55 -16.35 17.08 4.30
C THR A 55 -17.18 17.96 5.25
N ASN A 56 -16.86 17.94 6.55
CA ASN A 56 -17.56 18.76 7.54
C ASN A 56 -16.81 20.06 7.80
N GLU A 57 -17.26 21.15 7.19
CA GLU A 57 -16.64 22.47 7.29
C GLU A 57 -16.44 22.95 8.74
N ARG A 58 -17.38 22.63 9.64
CA ARG A 58 -17.26 22.98 11.07
C ARG A 58 -16.10 22.24 11.74
N LEU A 59 -15.95 20.94 11.49
CA LEU A 59 -14.86 20.14 12.05
C LEU A 59 -13.52 20.57 11.44
N PHE A 60 -13.46 20.69 10.12
CA PHE A 60 -12.27 21.16 9.43
C PHE A 60 -11.80 22.53 9.94
N LYS A 61 -12.73 23.48 10.10
CA LYS A 61 -12.42 24.82 10.63
C LYS A 61 -11.84 24.76 12.04
N ASN A 62 -12.30 23.85 12.90
CA ASN A 62 -11.74 23.67 14.24
C ASN A 62 -10.31 23.11 14.19
N TYR A 63 -10.05 22.07 13.38
CA TYR A 63 -8.70 21.52 13.20
C TYR A 63 -7.74 22.55 12.59
N LYS A 64 -8.19 23.30 11.57
CA LYS A 64 -7.42 24.38 10.96
C LYS A 64 -7.10 25.49 11.96
N ASN A 65 -8.09 25.96 12.71
CA ASN A 65 -7.88 27.03 13.69
C ASN A 65 -6.97 26.60 14.83
N CYS A 66 -7.00 25.33 15.22
CA CYS A 66 -6.08 24.74 16.18
C CYS A 66 -4.62 24.83 15.71
N ILE A 67 -4.34 24.39 14.48
CA ILE A 67 -2.98 24.41 13.90
C ILE A 67 -2.45 25.84 13.78
N LEU A 68 -3.33 26.81 13.53
CA LEU A 68 -3.00 28.22 13.38
C LEU A 68 -3.01 29.03 14.70
N ASP A 69 -3.19 28.40 15.86
CA ASP A 69 -3.32 29.07 17.17
C ASP A 69 -4.43 30.11 17.27
N LYS A 70 -5.48 29.95 16.47
CA LYS A 70 -6.65 30.86 16.40
C LYS A 70 -7.89 30.31 17.10
N GLY A 71 -7.77 29.17 17.79
CA GLY A 71 -8.92 28.52 18.42
C GLY A 71 -8.57 27.33 19.30
N LYS A 72 -9.60 26.67 19.81
CA LYS A 72 -9.46 25.49 20.68
C LYS A 72 -9.03 24.27 19.87
N CYS A 73 -8.04 23.54 20.37
CA CYS A 73 -7.60 22.25 19.83
C CYS A 73 -8.37 21.08 20.43
N THR A 74 -8.72 20.10 19.60
CA THR A 74 -9.06 18.76 20.08
C THR A 74 -7.78 18.03 20.50
N PRO A 75 -7.84 16.99 21.36
CA PRO A 75 -6.67 16.20 21.73
C PRO A 75 -5.90 15.69 20.50
N ASP A 76 -6.63 15.21 19.49
CA ASP A 76 -6.05 14.72 18.23
C ASP A 76 -5.38 15.84 17.42
N GLY A 77 -6.02 17.02 17.35
CA GLY A 77 -5.47 18.19 16.68
C GLY A 77 -4.23 18.75 17.39
N GLN A 78 -4.16 18.59 18.72
CA GLN A 78 -3.02 19.02 19.53
C GLN A 78 -1.81 18.12 19.31
N GLU A 79 -2.03 16.80 19.18
CA GLU A 79 -0.96 15.88 18.80
C GLU A 79 -0.48 16.15 17.39
N LEU A 80 -1.41 16.34 16.44
CA LEU A 80 -1.08 16.72 15.07
C LEU A 80 -0.23 17.98 15.04
N LYS A 81 -0.61 19.01 15.80
CA LYS A 81 0.17 20.25 15.93
C LYS A 81 1.58 19.96 16.47
N SER A 82 1.70 19.18 17.55
CA SER A 82 2.99 18.90 18.21
C SER A 82 3.98 18.10 17.36
N LYS A 83 3.48 17.35 16.36
CA LYS A 83 4.31 16.53 15.47
C LYS A 83 4.63 17.21 14.14
N PHE A 84 3.79 18.15 13.69
CA PHE A 84 3.95 18.83 12.39
C PHE A 84 4.45 20.29 12.48
N ILE A 85 4.31 20.97 13.62
CA ILE A 85 4.80 22.34 13.89
C ILE A 85 5.80 22.30 15.04
#